data_AF-A0A7G2LVY4-F1
#
_entry.id   AF-A0A7G2LVY4-F1
#
_cell.length_a   1.000
_cell.length_b   1.000
_cell.length_c   1.000
_cell.angle_alpha   90.00
_cell.angle_beta   90.00
_cell.angle_gamma   90.00
#
_symmetry.space_group_name_H-M   'P 1'
#
loop_
_entity.id
_entity.type
_entity.pdbx_description
1 polymer ?
#
loop_
_entity_poly.entity_id
_entity_poly.type
_entity_poly.pdbx_seq_one_letter_code
_entity_poly.pdbx_strand_id
1 'polypeptide(L)'
;SREDDSYREGWTAFYWAWWISWAPFVGMFIARVSRGRTVREFIVCVLLIPSLIIFIWMGVFGGIAIDQILTSPETSLVKANVIDSYSPELSLFGMLNELPFTKTASTIAILLALVFFVTSSDSGSLVVDTITAGGKIDAPVPQRVFWCVVEGLIAIVLLIGGGLSALQAGVTATGVPFAILMLVMCYTIYKGLRSEPR
;
A
#
# COMPACT_ATOMS: atom_id res chain seq x y z
N SER A 1 10.28 -24.71 -14.97
CA SER A 1 9.73 -23.34 -14.83
C SER A 1 10.82 -22.36 -15.22
N ARG A 2 10.50 -21.20 -15.78
CA ARG A 2 11.51 -20.16 -16.02
C ARG A 2 11.94 -19.59 -14.66
N GLU A 3 13.21 -19.26 -14.49
CA GLU A 3 13.70 -18.56 -13.27
C GLU A 3 12.89 -17.28 -12.99
N ASP A 4 12.40 -16.61 -14.04
CA ASP A 4 11.60 -15.38 -13.94
C ASP A 4 10.21 -15.57 -13.31
N ASP A 5 9.65 -16.79 -13.33
CA ASP A 5 8.26 -17.03 -12.91
C ASP A 5 8.09 -16.72 -11.41
N SER A 6 9.07 -17.12 -10.59
CA SER A 6 9.06 -16.85 -9.15
C SER A 6 9.13 -15.36 -8.83
N TYR A 7 9.89 -14.57 -9.60
CA TYR A 7 10.01 -13.13 -9.39
C TYR A 7 8.74 -12.38 -9.83
N ARG A 8 8.18 -12.79 -10.99
CA ARG A 8 6.94 -12.20 -11.52
C ARG A 8 5.74 -12.47 -10.60
N GLU A 9 5.60 -13.68 -10.10
CA GLU A 9 4.53 -14.05 -9.18
C GLU A 9 4.72 -13.43 -7.80
N GLY A 10 5.93 -13.50 -7.23
CA GLY A 10 6.21 -13.01 -5.88
C GLY A 10 6.14 -11.49 -5.72
N TRP A 11 6.55 -10.73 -6.72
CA TRP A 11 6.62 -9.26 -6.62
C TRP A 11 5.64 -8.55 -7.54
N THR A 12 5.70 -8.84 -8.85
CA THR A 12 4.93 -8.06 -9.83
C THR A 12 3.43 -8.31 -9.67
N ALA A 13 3.00 -9.57 -9.63
CA ALA A 13 1.60 -9.92 -9.47
C ALA A 13 1.04 -9.44 -8.13
N PHE A 14 1.80 -9.60 -7.05
CA PHE A 14 1.44 -9.09 -5.72
C PHE A 14 1.20 -7.57 -5.74
N TYR A 15 2.15 -6.77 -6.24
CA TYR A 15 1.97 -5.32 -6.26
C TYR A 15 0.81 -4.89 -7.15
N TRP A 16 0.59 -5.51 -8.30
CA TRP A 16 -0.59 -5.23 -9.13
C TRP A 16 -1.89 -5.52 -8.38
N ALA A 17 -2.01 -6.69 -7.74
CA ALA A 17 -3.17 -7.05 -6.96
C ALA A 17 -3.39 -6.09 -5.78
N TRP A 18 -2.31 -5.73 -5.08
CA TRP A 18 -2.35 -4.75 -4.01
C TRP A 18 -2.87 -3.40 -4.50
N TRP A 19 -2.28 -2.80 -5.55
CA TRP A 19 -2.74 -1.51 -6.06
C TRP A 19 -4.19 -1.54 -6.55
N ILE A 20 -4.61 -2.63 -7.18
CA ILE A 20 -5.99 -2.84 -7.63
C ILE A 20 -6.97 -2.89 -6.44
N SER A 21 -6.65 -3.65 -5.38
CA SER A 21 -7.52 -3.73 -4.19
C SER A 21 -7.66 -2.39 -3.45
N TRP A 22 -6.65 -1.52 -3.54
CA TRP A 22 -6.66 -0.19 -2.93
C TRP A 22 -7.29 0.90 -3.82
N ALA A 23 -7.52 0.62 -5.11
CA ALA A 23 -8.02 1.61 -6.06
C ALA A 23 -9.36 2.27 -5.64
N PRO A 24 -10.37 1.55 -5.08
CA PRO A 24 -11.61 2.19 -4.64
C PRO A 24 -11.40 3.17 -3.47
N PHE A 25 -10.54 2.79 -2.52
CA PHE A 25 -10.19 3.61 -1.36
C PHE A 25 -9.49 4.91 -1.79
N VAL A 26 -8.43 4.77 -2.57
CA VAL A 26 -7.64 5.90 -3.09
C VAL A 26 -8.49 6.76 -4.03
N GLY A 27 -9.30 6.13 -4.88
CA GLY A 27 -10.18 6.81 -5.83
C GLY A 27 -11.20 7.73 -5.15
N MET A 28 -11.85 7.28 -4.07
CA MET A 28 -12.79 8.13 -3.32
C MET A 28 -12.10 9.34 -2.67
N PHE A 29 -10.93 9.15 -2.07
CA PHE A 29 -10.17 10.24 -1.47
C PHE A 29 -9.76 11.27 -2.52
N ILE A 30 -9.14 10.79 -3.61
CA ILE A 30 -8.66 11.63 -4.70
C ILE A 30 -9.83 12.39 -5.37
N ALA A 31 -10.99 11.75 -5.55
CA ALA A 31 -12.17 12.40 -6.10
C ALA A 31 -12.66 13.57 -5.23
N ARG A 32 -12.66 13.41 -3.90
CA ARG A 32 -13.09 14.46 -2.96
C ARG A 32 -12.17 15.69 -2.98
N VAL A 33 -10.86 15.47 -2.99
CA VAL A 33 -9.86 16.56 -2.98
C VAL A 33 -9.71 17.23 -4.36
N SER A 34 -10.19 16.59 -5.42
CA SER A 34 -10.05 17.07 -6.81
C SER A 34 -11.26 17.85 -7.34
N ARG A 35 -12.24 18.18 -6.49
CA ARG A 35 -13.44 18.93 -6.91
C ARG A 35 -13.05 20.28 -7.50
N GLY A 36 -13.49 20.53 -8.74
CA GLY A 36 -13.24 21.79 -9.45
C GLY A 36 -11.94 21.84 -10.27
N ARG A 37 -11.17 20.75 -10.34
CA ARG A 37 -9.99 20.65 -11.22
C ARG A 37 -10.38 20.15 -12.61
N THR A 38 -9.63 20.54 -13.64
CA THR A 38 -9.80 19.94 -14.98
C THR A 38 -9.28 18.50 -14.99
N VAL A 39 -9.81 17.67 -15.91
CA VAL A 39 -9.36 16.27 -16.08
C VAL A 39 -7.86 16.19 -16.36
N ARG A 40 -7.31 17.15 -17.12
CA ARG A 40 -5.87 17.18 -17.43
C ARG A 40 -5.03 17.47 -16.21
N GLU A 41 -5.36 18.50 -15.43
CA GLU A 41 -4.66 18.83 -14.19
C GLU A 41 -4.74 17.68 -13.19
N PHE A 42 -5.92 17.07 -13.08
CA PHE A 42 -6.16 15.89 -12.26
C PHE A 42 -5.19 14.76 -12.60
N ILE A 43 -5.14 14.33 -13.85
CA ILE A 43 -4.28 13.21 -14.29
C ILE A 43 -2.80 13.53 -14.05
N VAL A 44 -2.36 14.75 -14.40
CA VAL A 44 -0.95 15.15 -14.22
C VAL A 44 -0.56 15.16 -12.74
N CYS A 45 -1.38 15.76 -11.87
CA CYS A 45 -1.09 15.79 -10.43
C CYS A 45 -1.06 14.40 -9.81
N VAL A 46 -2.04 13.54 -10.14
CA VAL A 46 -2.18 12.19 -9.56
C VAL A 46 -1.05 11.27 -10.02
N LEU A 47 -0.53 11.44 -11.24
CA LEU A 47 0.58 10.64 -11.74
C LEU A 47 1.94 11.17 -11.25
N LEU A 48 2.19 12.47 -11.35
CA LEU A 48 3.53 13.01 -11.11
C LEU A 48 3.88 13.16 -9.64
N ILE A 49 2.96 13.68 -8.81
CA ILE A 49 3.28 14.01 -7.41
C ILE A 49 3.64 12.74 -6.61
N PRO A 50 2.82 11.67 -6.62
CA PRO A 50 3.15 10.45 -5.88
C PRO A 50 4.39 9.75 -6.45
N SER A 51 4.54 9.72 -7.78
CA SER A 51 5.71 9.10 -8.42
C SER A 51 7.02 9.78 -8.02
N LEU A 52 7.04 11.12 -7.95
CA LEU A 52 8.22 11.86 -7.51
C LEU A 52 8.54 11.60 -6.03
N ILE A 53 7.53 11.54 -5.16
CA ILE A 53 7.72 11.22 -3.75
C ILE A 53 8.29 9.80 -3.59
N ILE A 54 7.73 8.81 -4.30
CA ILE A 54 8.23 7.42 -4.28
C ILE A 54 9.65 7.36 -4.84
N PHE A 55 9.93 8.09 -5.92
CA PHE A 55 11.27 8.15 -6.51
C PHE A 55 12.30 8.68 -5.53
N ILE A 56 11.99 9.80 -4.84
CA ILE A 56 12.87 10.37 -3.81
C ILE A 56 13.03 9.39 -2.64
N TRP A 57 11.94 8.79 -2.16
CA TRP A 57 11.96 7.84 -1.06
C TRP A 57 12.83 6.62 -1.38
N MET A 58 12.61 5.98 -2.52
CA MET A 58 13.39 4.82 -2.95
C MET A 58 14.84 5.19 -3.25
N GLY A 59 15.08 6.37 -3.84
CA GLY A 59 16.43 6.86 -4.10
C GLY A 59 17.24 7.09 -2.82
N VAL A 60 16.63 7.68 -1.80
CA VAL A 60 17.31 7.96 -0.52
C VAL A 60 17.47 6.69 0.31
N PHE A 61 16.38 6.03 0.69
CA PHE A 61 16.44 4.88 1.61
C PHE A 61 17.01 3.64 0.93
N GLY A 62 16.59 3.36 -0.31
CA GLY A 62 17.14 2.26 -1.09
C GLY A 62 18.62 2.49 -1.45
N GLY A 63 18.99 3.73 -1.76
CA GLY A 63 20.39 4.10 -2.00
C GLY A 63 21.29 3.85 -0.79
N ILE A 64 20.87 4.30 0.40
CA ILE A 64 21.60 4.06 1.66
C ILE A 64 21.71 2.56 1.95
N ALA A 65 20.62 1.83 1.82
CA ALA A 65 20.59 0.38 2.06
C ALA A 65 21.55 -0.37 1.12
N ILE A 66 21.58 -0.01 -0.16
CA ILE A 66 22.51 -0.60 -1.14
C ILE A 66 23.95 -0.23 -0.81
N ASP A 67 24.23 1.04 -0.48
CA ASP A 67 25.58 1.49 -0.10
C ASP A 67 26.11 0.73 1.13
N GLN A 68 25.29 0.50 2.15
CA GLN A 68 25.64 -0.29 3.34
C GLN A 68 26.01 -1.74 2.98
N ILE A 69 25.23 -2.37 2.09
CA ILE A 69 25.50 -3.73 1.61
C ILE A 69 26.83 -3.78 0.83
N LEU A 70 27.12 -2.77 0.00
CA LEU A 70 28.31 -2.75 -0.86
C LEU A 70 29.59 -2.38 -0.10
N THR A 71 29.51 -1.45 0.86
CA THR A 71 30.68 -0.95 1.59
C THR A 71 31.07 -1.83 2.77
N SER A 72 30.09 -2.42 3.45
CA SER A 72 30.31 -3.23 4.66
C SER A 72 29.49 -4.53 4.66
N PRO A 73 29.66 -5.42 3.67
CA PRO A 73 28.81 -6.59 3.45
C PRO A 73 28.80 -7.62 4.59
N GLU A 74 29.83 -7.68 5.42
CA GLU A 74 29.89 -8.64 6.54
C GLU A 74 29.19 -8.13 7.80
N THR A 75 29.08 -6.81 7.96
CA THR A 75 28.42 -6.18 9.11
C THR A 75 27.06 -5.61 8.77
N SER A 76 26.67 -5.62 7.49
CA SER A 76 25.42 -5.01 7.04
C SER A 76 24.21 -5.76 7.59
N LEU A 77 23.44 -5.10 8.44
CA LEU A 77 22.19 -5.68 8.98
C LEU A 77 21.11 -5.75 7.92
N VAL A 78 21.14 -4.88 6.91
CA VAL A 78 20.22 -4.95 5.78
C VAL A 78 20.43 -6.25 5.01
N LYS A 79 21.69 -6.63 4.72
CA LYS A 79 22.00 -7.91 4.08
C LYS A 79 21.53 -9.08 4.95
N ALA A 80 21.91 -9.08 6.23
CA ALA A 80 21.55 -10.16 7.15
C ALA A 80 20.02 -10.36 7.26
N ASN A 81 19.26 -9.27 7.29
CA ASN A 81 17.81 -9.32 7.42
C ASN A 81 17.12 -9.63 6.08
N VAL A 82 17.49 -8.96 4.98
CA VAL A 82 16.75 -9.04 3.72
C VAL A 82 17.19 -10.21 2.84
N ILE A 83 18.50 -10.49 2.79
CA ILE A 83 19.09 -11.47 1.89
C ILE A 83 19.26 -12.81 2.61
N ASP A 84 19.87 -12.80 3.80
CA ASP A 84 20.27 -14.05 4.46
C ASP A 84 19.11 -14.71 5.24
N SER A 85 18.34 -13.91 5.98
CA SER A 85 17.27 -14.43 6.86
C SER A 85 15.85 -14.23 6.32
N TYR A 86 15.69 -13.43 5.25
CA TYR A 86 14.40 -13.07 4.67
C TYR A 86 13.36 -12.56 5.68
N SER A 87 13.75 -11.55 6.47
CA SER A 87 12.95 -10.84 7.47
C SER A 87 12.74 -9.38 7.04
N PRO A 88 11.90 -9.12 6.00
CA PRO A 88 11.73 -7.79 5.43
C PRO A 88 11.20 -6.75 6.42
N GLU A 89 10.46 -7.16 7.45
CA GLU A 89 9.98 -6.28 8.53
C GLU A 89 11.09 -5.63 9.36
N LEU A 90 12.30 -6.22 9.38
CA LEU A 90 13.47 -5.68 10.07
C LEU A 90 14.38 -4.84 9.15
N SER A 91 14.10 -4.80 7.85
CA SER A 91 14.97 -4.16 6.85
C SER A 91 15.22 -2.67 7.13
N LEU A 92 14.16 -1.90 7.40
CA LEU A 92 14.25 -0.47 7.71
C LEU A 92 15.10 -0.22 8.96
N PHE A 93 14.89 -1.01 10.01
CA PHE A 93 15.60 -0.87 11.28
C PHE A 93 17.06 -1.32 11.16
N GLY A 94 17.34 -2.34 10.36
CA GLY A 94 18.69 -2.75 9.99
C GLY A 94 19.45 -1.60 9.32
N MET A 95 18.82 -0.94 8.36
CA MET A 95 19.41 0.21 7.67
C MET A 95 19.63 1.41 8.60
N LEU A 96 18.66 1.73 9.46
CA LEU A 96 18.77 2.82 10.45
C LEU A 96 19.84 2.56 11.52
N ASN A 97 20.18 1.30 11.78
CA ASN A 97 21.18 0.92 12.78
C ASN A 97 22.61 1.27 12.39
N GLU A 98 22.88 1.36 11.09
CA GLU A 98 24.18 1.75 10.56
C GLU A 98 24.31 3.29 10.40
N LEU A 99 23.25 4.05 10.68
CA LEU A 99 23.25 5.51 10.65
C LEU A 99 23.44 6.12 12.04
N PRO A 100 24.03 7.33 12.15
CA PRO A 100 24.10 8.04 13.43
C PRO A 100 22.69 8.31 13.97
N PHE A 101 22.53 8.32 15.30
CA PHE A 101 21.26 8.52 16.01
C PHE A 101 20.21 7.42 15.83
N THR A 102 20.63 6.16 15.59
CA THR A 102 19.75 4.98 15.44
C THR A 102 18.58 4.94 16.42
N LYS A 103 18.82 5.11 17.73
CA LYS A 103 17.77 4.99 18.76
C LYS A 103 16.65 5.99 18.53
N THR A 104 17.00 7.24 18.24
CA THR A 104 16.04 8.31 17.98
C THR A 104 15.31 8.05 16.66
N ALA A 105 16.05 7.75 15.58
CA ALA A 105 15.47 7.51 14.26
C ALA A 105 14.52 6.30 14.25
N SER A 106 14.91 5.20 14.90
CA SER A 106 14.08 3.99 15.02
C SER A 106 12.83 4.24 15.86
N THR A 107 12.94 5.01 16.95
CA THR A 107 11.77 5.39 17.76
C THR A 107 10.79 6.22 16.94
N ILE A 108 11.28 7.20 16.18
CA ILE A 108 10.45 8.01 15.27
C ILE A 108 9.81 7.13 14.20
N ALA A 109 10.56 6.21 13.60
CA ALA A 109 10.03 5.29 12.59
C ALA A 109 8.88 4.41 13.13
N ILE A 110 9.01 3.88 14.36
CA ILE A 110 7.95 3.12 15.02
C ILE A 110 6.71 4.00 15.26
N LEU A 111 6.89 5.21 15.78
CA LEU A 111 5.77 6.13 16.01
C LEU A 111 5.06 6.50 14.71
N LEU A 112 5.82 6.79 13.65
CA LEU A 112 5.26 7.09 12.33
C LEU A 112 4.53 5.89 11.73
N ALA A 113 5.08 4.68 11.87
CA ALA A 113 4.41 3.45 11.43
C ALA A 113 3.08 3.23 12.17
N LEU A 114 3.06 3.46 13.48
CA LEU A 114 1.84 3.36 14.29
C LEU A 114 0.80 4.40 13.88
N VAL A 115 1.19 5.67 13.72
CA VAL A 115 0.28 6.73 13.26
C VAL A 115 -0.27 6.39 11.87
N PHE A 116 0.61 6.00 10.94
CA PHE A 116 0.21 5.63 9.59
C PHE A 116 -0.75 4.44 9.60
N PHE A 117 -0.49 3.42 10.42
CA PHE A 117 -1.37 2.26 10.57
C PHE A 117 -2.75 2.66 11.10
N VAL A 118 -2.81 3.42 12.19
CA VAL A 118 -4.08 3.86 12.80
C VAL A 118 -4.87 4.73 11.83
N THR A 119 -4.24 5.72 11.19
CA THR A 119 -4.91 6.61 10.23
C THR A 119 -5.37 5.87 8.98
N SER A 120 -4.57 4.94 8.45
CA SER A 120 -4.94 4.15 7.27
C SER A 120 -6.07 3.18 7.57
N SER A 121 -6.03 2.50 8.72
CA SER A 121 -7.11 1.62 9.17
C SER A 121 -8.41 2.39 9.35
N ASP A 122 -8.37 3.55 10.00
CA ASP A 122 -9.56 4.38 10.20
C ASP A 122 -10.20 4.82 8.88
N SER A 123 -9.36 5.26 7.94
CA SER A 123 -9.79 5.67 6.60
C SER A 123 -10.36 4.49 5.81
N GLY A 124 -9.73 3.31 5.90
CA GLY A 124 -10.17 2.08 5.23
C GLY A 124 -11.55 1.63 5.71
N SER A 125 -11.73 1.55 7.03
CA SER A 125 -13.01 1.14 7.61
C SER A 125 -14.14 2.12 7.25
N LEU A 126 -13.85 3.43 7.15
CA LEU A 126 -14.84 4.43 6.68
C LEU A 126 -15.31 4.17 5.24
N VAL A 127 -14.38 3.75 4.37
CA VAL A 127 -14.70 3.43 2.97
C VAL A 127 -15.56 2.17 2.87
N VAL A 128 -15.20 1.11 3.60
CA VAL A 128 -16.01 -0.11 3.66
C VAL A 128 -17.41 0.20 4.18
N ASP A 129 -17.48 0.94 5.29
CA ASP A 129 -18.74 1.36 5.92
C ASP A 129 -19.64 2.16 4.97
N THR A 130 -19.06 3.10 4.21
CA THR A 130 -19.79 3.89 3.21
C THR A 130 -20.34 3.00 2.09
N ILE A 131 -19.56 2.03 1.60
CA ILE A 131 -20.00 1.11 0.54
C ILE A 131 -21.14 0.21 1.05
N THR A 132 -21.02 -0.32 2.27
CA THR A 132 -22.03 -1.23 2.85
C THR A 132 -23.29 -0.50 3.32
N ALA A 133 -23.20 0.80 3.59
CA ALA A 133 -24.34 1.67 3.88
C ALA A 133 -25.06 2.19 2.62
N GLY A 134 -24.69 1.72 1.41
CA GLY A 134 -25.29 2.17 0.15
C GLY A 134 -24.87 3.56 -0.28
N GLY A 135 -23.67 4.01 0.12
CA GLY A 135 -23.10 5.32 -0.22
C GLY A 135 -23.42 6.44 0.77
N LYS A 136 -24.09 6.13 1.89
CA LYS A 136 -24.35 7.11 2.95
C LYS A 136 -23.06 7.40 3.72
N ILE A 137 -22.71 8.68 3.80
CA ILE A 137 -21.49 9.14 4.49
C ILE A 137 -21.68 9.16 6.02
N ASP A 138 -22.90 9.40 6.49
CA ASP A 138 -23.28 9.31 7.91
C ASP A 138 -23.84 7.92 8.23
N ALA A 139 -22.97 6.91 8.18
CA ALA A 139 -23.27 5.58 8.68
C ALA A 139 -23.12 5.53 10.22
N PRO A 140 -23.91 4.68 10.91
CA PRO A 140 -23.92 4.65 12.37
C PRO A 140 -22.58 4.15 12.93
N VAL A 141 -22.06 4.83 13.96
CA VAL A 141 -20.76 4.53 14.60
C VAL A 141 -20.53 3.04 14.90
N PRO A 142 -21.51 2.25 15.37
CA PRO A 142 -21.34 0.81 15.57
C PRO A 142 -20.95 0.03 14.30
N GLN A 143 -21.44 0.42 13.13
CA GLN A 143 -21.11 -0.25 11.86
C GLN A 143 -19.64 -0.01 11.47
N ARG A 144 -19.16 1.22 11.66
CA ARG A 144 -17.74 1.56 11.47
C ARG A 144 -16.84 0.80 12.45
N VAL A 145 -17.21 0.74 13.73
CA VAL A 145 -16.45 -0.02 14.74
C VAL A 145 -16.41 -1.50 14.39
N PHE A 146 -17.53 -2.06 13.91
CA PHE A 146 -17.58 -3.45 13.43
C PHE A 146 -16.56 -3.70 12.31
N TRP A 147 -16.52 -2.84 11.27
CA TRP A 147 -15.57 -3.02 10.17
C TRP A 147 -14.12 -2.88 10.61
N CYS A 148 -13.81 -1.91 11.48
CA CYS A 148 -12.46 -1.75 12.04
C CYS A 148 -12.00 -2.99 12.82
N VAL A 149 -12.88 -3.57 13.65
CA VAL A 149 -12.56 -4.79 14.41
C VAL A 149 -12.38 -6.00 13.48
N VAL A 150 -13.25 -6.16 12.49
CA VAL A 150 -13.17 -7.29 11.54
C VAL A 150 -11.89 -7.23 10.71
N GLU A 151 -11.51 -6.07 10.19
CA GLU A 151 -10.26 -5.86 9.45
C GLU A 151 -9.04 -6.22 10.33
N GLY A 152 -9.02 -5.77 11.58
CA GLY A 152 -7.97 -6.09 12.54
C GLY A 152 -7.90 -7.59 12.87
N LEU A 153 -9.05 -8.25 13.07
CA LEU A 153 -9.10 -9.69 13.34
C LEU A 153 -8.60 -10.51 12.15
N ILE A 154 -8.98 -10.15 10.92
CA ILE A 154 -8.49 -10.82 9.71
C ILE A 154 -6.97 -10.67 9.62
N ALA A 155 -6.43 -9.47 9.86
CA ALA A 155 -4.99 -9.24 9.86
C ALA A 155 -4.27 -10.10 10.92
N ILE A 156 -4.79 -10.17 12.15
CA ILE A 156 -4.24 -10.99 13.23
C ILE A 156 -4.24 -12.48 12.84
N VAL A 157 -5.36 -13.00 12.34
CA VAL A 157 -5.49 -14.41 11.94
C VAL A 157 -4.51 -14.76 10.83
N LEU A 158 -4.37 -13.90 9.81
CA LEU A 158 -3.43 -14.12 8.71
C LEU A 158 -1.97 -14.06 9.18
N LEU A 159 -1.64 -13.11 10.06
CA LEU A 159 -0.30 -13.01 10.64
C LEU A 159 0.07 -14.24 11.47
N ILE A 160 -0.84 -14.74 12.30
CA ILE A 160 -0.62 -15.95 13.10
C ILE A 160 -0.56 -17.21 12.20
N GLY A 161 -1.40 -17.28 11.17
CA GLY A 161 -1.53 -18.46 10.32
C GLY A 161 -0.39 -18.67 9.33
N GLY A 162 0.22 -17.60 8.83
CA GLY A 162 1.34 -17.71 7.87
C GLY A 162 2.13 -16.42 7.63
N GLY A 163 2.03 -15.45 8.54
CA GLY A 163 2.81 -14.21 8.50
C GLY A 163 2.59 -13.38 7.23
N LEU A 164 3.66 -12.73 6.78
CA LEU A 164 3.64 -11.88 5.58
C LEU A 164 3.22 -12.66 4.33
N SER A 165 3.63 -13.92 4.19
CA SER A 165 3.30 -14.75 3.03
C SER A 165 1.79 -15.01 2.91
N ALA A 166 1.12 -15.28 4.03
CA ALA A 166 -0.34 -15.45 4.05
C ALA A 166 -1.08 -14.14 3.73
N LEU A 167 -0.59 -13.00 4.23
CA LEU A 167 -1.12 -11.68 3.87
C LEU A 167 -0.99 -11.41 2.36
N GLN A 168 0.19 -11.63 1.78
CA GLN A 168 0.44 -11.44 0.35
C GLN A 168 -0.43 -12.35 -0.52
N ALA A 169 -0.59 -13.62 -0.13
CA ALA A 169 -1.46 -14.55 -0.81
C ALA A 169 -2.93 -14.11 -0.77
N GLY A 170 -3.42 -13.65 0.40
CA GLY A 170 -4.79 -13.15 0.54
C GLY A 170 -5.08 -11.92 -0.31
N VAL A 171 -4.14 -10.96 -0.37
CA VAL A 171 -4.24 -9.78 -1.25
C VAL A 171 -4.23 -10.20 -2.71
N THR A 172 -3.36 -11.12 -3.09
CA THR A 172 -3.25 -11.58 -4.49
C THR A 172 -4.52 -12.31 -4.94
N ALA A 173 -5.06 -13.17 -4.09
CA ALA A 173 -6.30 -13.90 -4.37
C ALA A 173 -7.51 -12.96 -4.53
N THR A 174 -7.59 -11.91 -3.72
CA THR A 174 -8.67 -10.91 -3.80
C THR A 174 -8.46 -9.86 -4.90
N GLY A 175 -7.23 -9.68 -5.41
CA GLY A 175 -6.94 -8.74 -6.50
C GLY A 175 -7.57 -9.12 -7.84
N VAL A 176 -7.70 -10.41 -8.15
CA VAL A 176 -8.28 -10.90 -9.41
C VAL A 176 -9.73 -10.45 -9.63
N PRO A 177 -10.69 -10.69 -8.69
CA PRO A 177 -12.06 -10.21 -8.88
C PRO A 177 -12.14 -8.68 -8.95
N PHE A 178 -11.31 -7.96 -8.19
CA PHE A 178 -11.25 -6.50 -8.26
C PHE A 178 -10.68 -5.99 -9.59
N ALA A 179 -9.78 -6.74 -10.24
CA ALA A 179 -9.27 -6.39 -11.56
C ALA A 179 -10.38 -6.41 -12.62
N ILE A 180 -11.27 -7.41 -12.56
CA ILE A 180 -12.46 -7.47 -13.44
C ILE A 180 -13.35 -6.25 -13.20
N LEU A 181 -13.61 -5.92 -11.93
CA LEU A 181 -14.40 -4.74 -11.55
C LEU A 181 -13.77 -3.43 -12.06
N MET A 182 -12.45 -3.29 -11.97
CA MET A 182 -11.69 -2.16 -12.52
C MET A 182 -11.88 -2.00 -14.04
N LEU A 183 -11.83 -3.10 -14.80
CA LEU A 183 -12.08 -3.04 -16.24
C LEU A 183 -13.50 -2.56 -16.56
N VAL A 184 -14.49 -3.00 -15.79
CA VAL A 184 -15.88 -2.51 -15.90
C VAL A 184 -15.93 -1.01 -15.60
N MET A 185 -15.25 -0.54 -14.55
CA MET A 185 -15.19 0.89 -14.23
C MET A 185 -14.52 1.73 -15.32
N CYS A 186 -13.44 1.24 -15.93
CA CYS A 186 -12.80 1.91 -17.07
C CYS A 186 -13.79 2.05 -18.24
N TYR A 187 -14.54 1.00 -18.54
CA TYR A 187 -15.56 1.01 -19.59
C TYR A 187 -16.70 2.00 -19.28
N THR A 188 -17.21 2.02 -18.04
CA THR A 188 -18.29 2.94 -17.65
C THR A 188 -17.85 4.40 -17.68
N ILE A 189 -16.61 4.71 -17.26
CA ILE A 189 -16.03 6.06 -17.37
C ILE A 189 -15.91 6.46 -18.84
N TYR A 190 -15.35 5.60 -19.68
CA TYR A 190 -15.24 5.87 -21.12
C TYR A 190 -16.60 6.17 -21.74
N LYS A 191 -17.61 5.35 -21.43
CA LYS A 191 -18.98 5.54 -21.91
C LYS A 191 -19.57 6.86 -21.39
N GLY A 192 -19.39 7.17 -20.11
CA GLY A 192 -19.88 8.40 -19.47
C GLY A 192 -19.30 9.67 -20.10
N LEU A 193 -17.97 9.73 -20.27
CA LEU A 193 -17.28 10.84 -20.92
C LEU A 193 -17.70 11.01 -22.38
N ARG A 194 -18.00 9.92 -23.09
CA ARG A 194 -18.47 9.97 -24.48
C ARG A 194 -19.92 10.45 -24.60
N SER A 195 -20.74 10.24 -23.58
CA SER A 195 -22.14 10.71 -23.54
C SER A 195 -22.30 12.16 -23.09
N GLU A 196 -21.24 12.81 -22.64
CA GLU A 196 -21.28 14.19 -22.17
C GLU A 196 -21.34 15.18 -23.36
N PRO A 197 -22.32 16.10 -23.42
CA PRO A 197 -22.33 17.18 -24.41
C PRO A 197 -21.10 18.07 -24.22
N ARG A 198 -20.45 18.43 -25.33
CA ARG A 198 -19.26 19.30 -25.34
C ARG A 198 -19.52 20.70 -24.78
#